data_AF-A0A1G7ZYZ3-F1
#
_entry.id   AF-A0A1G7ZYZ3-F1
#
_cell.length_a   1.000
_cell.length_b   1.000
_cell.length_c   1.000
_cell.angle_alpha   90.00
_cell.angle_beta   90.00
_cell.angle_gamma   90.00
#
_symmetry.space_group_name_H-M   'P 1'
#
loop_
_entity.id
_entity.type
_entity.pdbx_description
1 polymer ?
#
loop_
_entity_poly.entity_id
_entity_poly.type
_entity_poly.pdbx_seq_one_letter_code
_entity_poly.pdbx_strand_id
1 'polypeptide(L)'
;MKRMLSACLMLVCGLVLAASSSTTQVLPNASPHQSVGTVNCASSTCHGAVAPWTGSNVQQNEYTTWLRLDKHAKAYAVLLNAQSRSIAAKLGLKQGAENAQECLDCHAHNPPPALRGERHMLSDGVGCEACHGPADKWIRSHTAPGATHADNVAKGMYPTEKPVEQARLCLSCHVGDSSRFVSHRLMGAGHPRLSFELDTFSQLAPAHYKIDDDWRQRKGDYDSVRLWAIGQALASRNQLDALTDPKRGRDGLFPELALFDCHACHHPMSEKKWSPRLGVGPGRMRLNDSNLLMLRAIVRATDPAGANAFSDQVSQLHHAVAGSTAARGADPLALAATLSATIQRVIVKLEQQRFTPAVQRAVLLGLIDEARRQQFSDYAGAEQAYMAISSLSSSLAKQGALGGAAGVAEMNRKLATLRVSLANEDAFKPDVFANGLQGLSRTISPKSN
;
A
#
# COMPACT_ATOMS: atom_id res chain seq x y z
N MET A 1 -66.94 40.83 25.45
CA MET A 1 -65.53 40.44 25.71
C MET A 1 -65.23 39.13 25.00
N LYS A 2 -64.66 39.18 23.79
CA LYS A 2 -64.24 37.98 23.02
C LYS A 2 -62.81 38.21 22.54
N ARG A 3 -61.90 37.32 22.96
CA ARG A 3 -60.46 37.35 22.69
C ARG A 3 -60.19 36.82 21.27
N MET A 4 -59.37 37.55 20.52
CA MET A 4 -58.77 37.10 19.26
C MET A 4 -57.55 36.22 19.54
N LEU A 5 -57.45 35.06 18.89
CA LEU A 5 -56.23 34.25 18.81
C LEU A 5 -55.66 34.36 17.39
N SER A 6 -54.46 34.93 17.26
CA SER A 6 -53.63 34.83 16.07
C SER A 6 -52.89 33.49 16.07
N ALA A 7 -53.07 32.70 15.00
CA ALA A 7 -52.26 31.52 14.73
C ALA A 7 -51.11 31.90 13.80
N CYS A 8 -49.88 31.73 14.29
CA CYS A 8 -48.64 31.94 13.54
C CYS A 8 -48.20 30.59 12.95
N LEU A 9 -48.19 30.48 11.62
CA LEU A 9 -47.81 29.26 10.89
C LEU A 9 -46.29 29.29 10.64
N MET A 10 -45.51 28.52 11.40
CA MET A 10 -44.09 28.31 11.12
C MET A 10 -43.90 27.24 10.04
N LEU A 11 -43.30 27.65 8.92
CA LEU A 11 -42.89 26.78 7.82
C LEU A 11 -41.51 26.16 8.17
N VAL A 12 -41.47 24.87 8.53
CA VAL A 12 -40.23 24.12 8.74
C VAL A 12 -39.78 23.53 7.40
N CYS A 13 -38.79 24.16 6.76
CA CYS A 13 -38.13 23.64 5.57
C CYS A 13 -37.02 22.67 6.01
N GLY A 14 -37.31 21.36 5.98
CA GLY A 14 -36.33 20.32 6.28
C GLY A 14 -35.38 20.09 5.10
N LEU A 15 -34.16 20.62 5.19
CA LEU A 15 -33.05 20.19 4.33
C LEU A 15 -32.66 18.76 4.73
N VAL A 16 -33.12 17.77 3.96
CA VAL A 16 -32.57 16.41 4.01
C VAL A 16 -31.23 16.43 3.30
N LEU A 17 -30.13 16.56 4.06
CA LEU A 17 -28.80 16.21 3.55
C LEU A 17 -28.79 14.70 3.27
N ALA A 18 -28.94 14.32 2.00
CA ALA A 18 -28.64 12.98 1.56
C ALA A 18 -27.14 12.75 1.75
N ALA A 19 -26.77 12.01 2.80
CA ALA A 19 -25.42 11.49 2.94
C ALA A 19 -25.19 10.50 1.79
N SER A 20 -24.44 10.93 0.78
CA SER A 20 -23.93 10.04 -0.27
C SER A 20 -23.10 8.96 0.41
N SER A 21 -23.70 7.79 0.58
CA SER A 21 -23.01 6.60 1.06
C SER A 21 -22.07 6.16 -0.05
N SER A 22 -20.80 6.58 0.02
CA SER A 22 -19.75 6.06 -0.87
C SER A 22 -19.61 4.57 -0.58
N THR A 23 -20.29 3.73 -1.35
CA THR A 23 -20.10 2.28 -1.32
C THR A 23 -18.69 1.99 -1.79
N THR A 24 -17.86 1.46 -0.91
CA THR A 24 -16.51 0.97 -1.20
C THR A 24 -16.52 0.05 -2.42
N GLN A 25 -15.67 0.31 -3.42
CA GLN A 25 -15.63 -0.50 -4.65
C GLN A 25 -15.21 -1.94 -4.32
N VAL A 26 -15.88 -2.92 -4.92
CA VAL A 26 -15.49 -4.34 -4.82
C VAL A 26 -14.16 -4.56 -5.54
N LEU A 27 -13.21 -5.22 -4.88
CA LEU A 27 -11.91 -5.55 -5.49
C LEU A 27 -12.11 -6.48 -6.71
N PRO A 28 -11.27 -6.40 -7.75
CA PRO A 28 -11.40 -7.23 -8.95
C PRO A 28 -11.53 -8.74 -8.70
N ASN A 29 -10.81 -9.28 -7.72
CA ASN A 29 -10.84 -10.70 -7.35
C ASN A 29 -12.12 -11.14 -6.63
N ALA A 30 -12.85 -10.21 -6.04
CA ALA A 30 -14.12 -10.45 -5.36
C ALA A 30 -15.32 -10.05 -6.23
N SER A 31 -15.08 -9.58 -7.45
CA SER A 31 -16.14 -9.16 -8.36
C SER A 31 -17.01 -10.35 -8.80
N PRO A 32 -18.35 -10.20 -8.85
CA PRO A 32 -19.25 -11.24 -9.32
C PRO A 32 -19.32 -11.32 -10.86
N HIS A 33 -18.52 -10.52 -11.56
CA HIS A 33 -18.57 -10.35 -13.01
C HIS A 33 -17.57 -11.26 -13.74
N GLN A 34 -17.89 -11.59 -15.00
CA GLN A 34 -17.09 -12.51 -15.78
C GLN A 34 -15.83 -11.83 -16.31
N SER A 35 -14.67 -12.47 -16.13
CA SER A 35 -13.40 -12.02 -16.69
C SER A 35 -13.24 -12.59 -18.10
N VAL A 36 -13.12 -11.73 -19.10
CA VAL A 36 -13.16 -12.14 -20.51
C VAL A 36 -11.82 -12.65 -21.04
N GLY A 37 -10.70 -12.31 -20.38
CA GLY A 37 -9.34 -12.69 -20.75
C GLY A 37 -8.56 -11.57 -21.42
N THR A 38 -7.27 -11.47 -21.08
CA THR A 38 -6.32 -10.43 -21.50
C THR A 38 -6.23 -10.28 -23.02
N VAL A 39 -6.32 -11.39 -23.75
CA VAL A 39 -6.24 -11.40 -25.21
C VAL A 39 -7.31 -10.53 -25.89
N ASN A 40 -8.45 -10.27 -25.23
CA ASN A 40 -9.47 -9.38 -25.79
C ASN A 40 -9.09 -7.89 -25.73
N CYS A 41 -8.03 -7.53 -25.01
CA CYS A 41 -7.43 -6.20 -25.03
C CYS A 41 -6.31 -6.08 -26.08
N ALA A 42 -5.79 -7.21 -26.56
CA ALA A 42 -4.46 -7.32 -27.17
C ALA A 42 -4.37 -7.00 -28.67
N SER A 43 -5.46 -6.67 -29.35
CA SER A 43 -5.37 -6.31 -30.77
C SER A 43 -4.67 -4.97 -30.96
N SER A 44 -4.00 -4.79 -32.11
CA SER A 44 -3.29 -3.55 -32.45
C SER A 44 -4.19 -2.32 -32.53
N THR A 45 -5.49 -2.51 -32.78
CA THR A 45 -6.53 -1.46 -32.80
C THR A 45 -7.11 -1.14 -31.41
N CYS A 46 -6.73 -1.91 -30.38
CA CYS A 46 -7.18 -1.74 -29.01
C CYS A 46 -5.98 -1.33 -28.14
N HIS A 47 -5.41 -2.22 -27.34
CA HIS A 47 -4.29 -1.92 -26.45
C HIS A 47 -2.97 -2.61 -26.83
N GLY A 48 -2.96 -3.32 -27.97
CA GLY A 48 -1.82 -4.13 -28.44
C GLY A 48 -0.97 -3.49 -29.54
N ALA A 49 -1.05 -2.18 -29.74
CA ALA A 49 -0.16 -1.51 -30.67
C ALA A 49 1.30 -1.65 -30.25
N VAL A 50 2.22 -1.61 -31.22
CA VAL A 50 3.67 -1.68 -30.95
C VAL A 50 4.20 -0.34 -30.44
N ALA A 51 3.60 0.76 -30.86
CA ALA A 51 3.94 2.13 -30.47
C ALA A 51 2.66 2.92 -30.12
N PRO A 52 2.79 4.00 -29.31
CA PRO A 52 1.64 4.80 -28.94
C PRO A 52 0.90 5.40 -30.14
N TRP A 53 -0.43 5.48 -30.06
CA TRP A 53 -1.26 6.09 -31.11
C TRP A 53 -1.32 7.61 -31.00
N THR A 54 -1.19 8.31 -32.13
CA THR A 54 -1.40 9.76 -32.20
C THR A 54 -2.90 10.07 -32.20
N GLY A 55 -3.34 11.00 -31.34
CA GLY A 55 -4.73 11.47 -31.30
C GLY A 55 -5.69 10.58 -30.50
N SER A 56 -5.17 9.63 -29.73
CA SER A 56 -5.95 8.85 -28.77
C SER A 56 -5.80 9.37 -27.34
N ASN A 57 -6.84 9.15 -26.52
CA ASN A 57 -6.90 9.51 -25.10
C ASN A 57 -6.20 8.49 -24.18
N VAL A 58 -5.68 7.39 -24.74
CA VAL A 58 -4.77 6.45 -24.07
C VAL A 58 -3.60 6.17 -25.01
N GLN A 59 -2.68 5.27 -24.64
CA GLN A 59 -1.50 5.02 -25.46
C GLN A 59 -1.74 3.93 -26.52
N GLN A 60 -2.72 3.04 -26.36
CA GLN A 60 -3.04 1.93 -27.29
C GLN A 60 -1.97 0.84 -27.35
N ASN A 61 -0.89 0.95 -26.57
CA ASN A 61 0.19 -0.03 -26.49
C ASN A 61 0.33 -0.64 -25.08
N GLU A 62 -0.67 -0.49 -24.22
CA GLU A 62 -0.66 -0.93 -22.83
C GLU A 62 -0.41 -2.45 -22.69
N TYR A 63 -1.07 -3.26 -23.52
CA TYR A 63 -0.85 -4.71 -23.56
C TYR A 63 0.60 -5.05 -23.95
N THR A 64 1.17 -4.32 -24.90
CA THR A 64 2.56 -4.54 -25.34
C THR A 64 3.55 -4.20 -24.22
N THR A 65 3.31 -3.10 -23.51
CA THR A 65 4.09 -2.71 -22.32
C THR A 65 3.99 -3.75 -21.21
N TRP A 66 2.77 -4.19 -20.88
CA TRP A 66 2.51 -5.22 -19.90
C TRP A 66 3.24 -6.53 -20.23
N LEU A 67 3.03 -7.06 -21.44
CA LEU A 67 3.59 -8.34 -21.87
C LEU A 67 5.12 -8.34 -21.86
N ARG A 68 5.75 -7.23 -22.30
CA ARG A 68 7.21 -7.18 -22.50
C ARG A 68 7.97 -6.75 -21.26
N LEU A 69 7.44 -5.80 -20.50
CA LEU A 69 8.19 -5.06 -19.48
C LEU A 69 7.66 -5.31 -18.06
N ASP A 70 6.38 -5.66 -17.91
CA ASP A 70 5.78 -5.82 -16.59
C ASP A 70 6.07 -7.21 -16.00
N LYS A 71 6.44 -7.25 -14.72
CA LYS A 71 6.66 -8.50 -13.98
C LYS A 71 5.34 -9.22 -13.68
N HIS A 72 4.22 -8.50 -13.67
CA HIS A 72 2.88 -9.06 -13.49
C HIS A 72 2.54 -10.12 -14.56
N ALA A 73 2.92 -9.88 -15.82
CA ALA A 73 2.76 -10.85 -16.92
C ALA A 73 3.59 -12.14 -16.72
N LYS A 74 4.59 -12.12 -15.84
CA LYS A 74 5.49 -13.25 -15.55
C LYS A 74 5.13 -13.95 -14.24
N ALA A 75 4.13 -13.46 -13.51
CA ALA A 75 3.85 -13.91 -12.15
C ALA A 75 3.47 -15.40 -12.09
N TYR A 76 2.66 -15.89 -13.03
CA TYR A 76 2.28 -17.31 -13.12
C TYR A 76 3.49 -18.21 -13.38
N ALA A 77 4.40 -17.78 -14.26
CA ALA A 77 5.59 -18.55 -14.61
C ALA A 77 6.52 -18.81 -13.39
N VAL A 78 6.47 -17.94 -12.36
CA VAL A 78 7.19 -18.18 -11.10
C VAL A 78 6.72 -19.46 -10.43
N LEU A 79 5.42 -19.78 -10.48
CA LEU A 79 4.85 -20.98 -9.87
C LEU A 79 5.37 -22.29 -10.49
N LEU A 80 5.91 -22.21 -11.70
CA LEU A 80 6.46 -23.35 -12.45
C LEU A 80 7.93 -23.63 -12.12
N ASN A 81 8.58 -22.88 -11.22
CA ASN A 81 9.99 -23.08 -10.91
C ASN A 81 10.21 -24.12 -9.78
N ALA A 82 11.48 -24.50 -9.55
CA ALA A 82 11.82 -25.49 -8.52
C ALA A 82 11.52 -25.02 -7.08
N GLN A 83 11.66 -23.71 -6.81
CA GLN A 83 11.38 -23.13 -5.49
C GLN A 83 9.88 -23.23 -5.19
N SER A 84 9.00 -22.83 -6.11
CA SER A 84 7.55 -22.92 -5.94
C SER A 84 7.06 -24.35 -5.78
N ARG A 85 7.62 -25.30 -6.55
CA ARG A 85 7.35 -26.74 -6.32
C ARG A 85 7.78 -27.20 -4.93
N SER A 86 8.95 -26.76 -4.45
CA SER A 86 9.44 -27.10 -3.11
C SER A 86 8.55 -26.51 -2.01
N ILE A 87 8.09 -25.26 -2.17
CA ILE A 87 7.14 -24.61 -1.26
C ILE A 87 5.84 -25.42 -1.20
N ALA A 88 5.22 -25.73 -2.34
CA ALA A 88 3.98 -26.52 -2.39
C ALA A 88 4.14 -27.90 -1.73
N ALA A 89 5.26 -28.59 -1.96
CA ALA A 89 5.56 -29.88 -1.34
C ALA A 89 5.70 -29.78 0.19
N LYS A 90 6.43 -28.78 0.70
CA LYS A 90 6.60 -28.55 2.15
C LYS A 90 5.29 -28.15 2.84
N LEU A 91 4.40 -27.47 2.12
CA LEU A 91 3.06 -27.13 2.59
C LEU A 91 2.09 -28.32 2.56
N GLY A 92 2.49 -29.46 1.95
CA GLY A 92 1.65 -30.64 1.81
C GLY A 92 0.49 -30.46 0.83
N LEU A 93 0.63 -29.57 -0.15
CA LEU A 93 -0.41 -29.33 -1.16
C LEU A 93 -0.53 -30.55 -2.08
N LYS A 94 -1.77 -30.92 -2.43
CA LYS A 94 -2.03 -32.06 -3.32
C LYS A 94 -1.72 -31.74 -4.77
N GLN A 95 -1.95 -30.49 -5.16
CA GLN A 95 -1.67 -29.95 -6.47
C GLN A 95 -0.35 -29.16 -6.48
N GLY A 96 0.24 -29.00 -7.66
CA GLY A 96 1.39 -28.10 -7.85
C GLY A 96 1.04 -26.65 -7.55
N ALA A 97 2.06 -25.82 -7.29
CA ALA A 97 1.88 -24.41 -6.97
C ALA A 97 1.08 -23.67 -8.06
N GLU A 98 1.29 -24.02 -9.33
CA GLU A 98 0.59 -23.48 -10.49
C GLU A 98 -0.91 -23.81 -10.56
N ASN A 99 -1.38 -24.72 -9.71
CA ASN A 99 -2.79 -25.11 -9.60
C ASN A 99 -3.36 -24.84 -8.19
N ALA A 100 -2.53 -24.45 -7.23
CA ALA A 100 -2.95 -24.18 -5.87
C ALA A 100 -3.58 -22.80 -5.77
N GLN A 101 -4.82 -22.72 -5.27
CA GLN A 101 -5.55 -21.46 -5.12
C GLN A 101 -4.75 -20.44 -4.29
N GLU A 102 -4.14 -20.87 -3.18
CA GLU A 102 -3.33 -19.98 -2.31
C GLU A 102 -2.14 -19.35 -3.02
N CYS A 103 -1.62 -19.97 -4.09
CA CYS A 103 -0.56 -19.42 -4.93
C CYS A 103 -1.14 -18.55 -6.05
N LEU A 104 -2.19 -19.04 -6.72
CA LEU A 104 -2.84 -18.39 -7.85
C LEU A 104 -3.51 -17.07 -7.47
N ASP A 105 -4.01 -16.94 -6.25
CA ASP A 105 -4.72 -15.74 -5.79
C ASP A 105 -3.83 -14.48 -5.83
N CYS A 106 -2.50 -14.62 -5.80
CA CYS A 106 -1.52 -13.55 -5.97
C CYS A 106 -0.77 -13.59 -7.32
N HIS A 107 -0.50 -14.79 -7.86
CA HIS A 107 0.35 -14.96 -9.04
C HIS A 107 -0.41 -15.03 -10.38
N ALA A 108 -1.74 -15.00 -10.34
CA ALA A 108 -2.59 -14.95 -11.51
C ALA A 108 -3.85 -14.09 -11.26
N HIS A 109 -4.51 -13.67 -12.35
CA HIS A 109 -5.92 -13.29 -12.25
C HIS A 109 -6.74 -14.58 -12.09
N ASN A 110 -7.16 -14.90 -10.87
CA ASN A 110 -7.76 -16.20 -10.53
C ASN A 110 -9.23 -16.08 -10.09
N PRO A 111 -10.17 -15.60 -10.92
CA PRO A 111 -11.58 -15.60 -10.56
C PRO A 111 -12.09 -17.06 -10.45
N PRO A 112 -13.21 -17.30 -9.74
CA PRO A 112 -13.85 -18.62 -9.70
C PRO A 112 -14.08 -19.20 -11.11
N PRO A 113 -14.01 -20.53 -11.31
CA PRO A 113 -14.14 -21.13 -12.64
C PRO A 113 -15.39 -20.71 -13.41
N ALA A 114 -16.53 -20.54 -12.73
CA ALA A 114 -17.78 -20.08 -13.34
C ALA A 114 -17.74 -18.64 -13.88
N LEU A 115 -16.77 -17.82 -13.45
CA LEU A 115 -16.58 -16.43 -13.87
C LEU A 115 -15.41 -16.28 -14.86
N ARG A 116 -14.84 -17.38 -15.35
CA ARG A 116 -13.80 -17.37 -16.39
C ARG A 116 -14.48 -17.38 -17.76
N GLY A 117 -14.22 -16.35 -18.56
CA GLY A 117 -14.58 -16.31 -19.97
C GLY A 117 -13.80 -17.34 -20.78
N GLU A 118 -14.30 -17.67 -21.97
CA GLU A 118 -13.70 -18.67 -22.87
C GLU A 118 -12.20 -18.42 -23.15
N ARG A 119 -11.81 -17.14 -23.19
CA ARG A 119 -10.44 -16.70 -23.51
C ARG A 119 -9.62 -16.30 -22.28
N HIS A 120 -10.11 -16.56 -21.08
CA HIS A 120 -9.37 -16.31 -19.86
C HIS A 120 -8.28 -17.37 -19.65
N MET A 121 -7.04 -16.94 -19.40
CA MET A 121 -5.92 -17.85 -19.15
C MET A 121 -5.20 -17.47 -17.84
N LEU A 122 -5.08 -18.44 -16.92
CA LEU A 122 -4.28 -18.26 -15.70
C LEU A 122 -2.80 -17.99 -16.02
N SER A 123 -2.31 -18.53 -17.14
CA SER A 123 -0.93 -18.36 -17.59
C SER A 123 -0.57 -16.94 -18.01
N ASP A 124 -1.56 -16.06 -18.19
CA ASP A 124 -1.32 -14.63 -18.38
C ASP A 124 -0.70 -13.98 -17.12
N GLY A 125 -0.77 -14.65 -15.96
CA GLY A 125 -0.34 -14.06 -14.69
C GLY A 125 -1.32 -12.98 -14.23
N VAL A 126 -0.80 -11.90 -13.68
CA VAL A 126 -1.61 -10.76 -13.23
C VAL A 126 -1.92 -9.89 -14.47
N GLY A 127 -3.00 -10.24 -15.17
CA GLY A 127 -3.45 -9.60 -16.40
C GLY A 127 -4.26 -8.31 -16.19
N CYS A 128 -4.76 -7.72 -17.29
CA CYS A 128 -5.46 -6.43 -17.26
C CYS A 128 -6.63 -6.40 -16.26
N GLU A 129 -7.45 -7.45 -16.24
CA GLU A 129 -8.66 -7.55 -15.41
C GLU A 129 -8.37 -7.74 -13.93
N ALA A 130 -7.14 -8.14 -13.55
CA ALA A 130 -6.73 -8.18 -12.15
C ALA A 130 -6.64 -6.78 -11.53
N CYS A 131 -6.37 -5.76 -12.35
CA CYS A 131 -6.29 -4.37 -11.92
C CYS A 131 -7.52 -3.54 -12.33
N HIS A 132 -7.99 -3.71 -13.57
CA HIS A 132 -9.11 -2.93 -14.12
C HIS A 132 -10.49 -3.53 -13.84
N GLY A 133 -10.56 -4.70 -13.19
CA GLY A 133 -11.80 -5.41 -12.96
C GLY A 133 -12.23 -6.28 -14.14
N PRO A 134 -13.10 -7.28 -13.92
CA PRO A 134 -13.66 -8.09 -15.01
C PRO A 134 -14.40 -7.23 -16.03
N ALA A 135 -14.19 -7.52 -17.32
CA ALA A 135 -14.55 -6.60 -18.40
C ALA A 135 -15.87 -6.91 -19.12
N ASP A 136 -16.57 -8.01 -18.81
CA ASP A 136 -17.83 -8.40 -19.50
C ASP A 136 -18.86 -7.26 -19.59
N LYS A 137 -18.96 -6.42 -18.56
CA LYS A 137 -19.92 -5.30 -18.48
C LYS A 137 -19.48 -4.00 -19.14
N TRP A 138 -18.18 -3.79 -19.37
CA TRP A 138 -17.67 -2.52 -19.90
C TRP A 138 -16.83 -2.66 -21.18
N ILE A 139 -16.37 -3.85 -21.55
CA ILE A 139 -15.51 -4.06 -22.72
C ILE A 139 -16.20 -3.66 -24.04
N ARG A 140 -17.52 -3.83 -24.18
CA ARG A 140 -18.22 -3.40 -25.40
C ARG A 140 -18.45 -1.89 -25.43
N SER A 141 -18.72 -1.27 -24.29
CA SER A 141 -19.10 0.14 -24.25
C SER A 141 -17.93 1.10 -24.12
N HIS A 142 -16.75 0.65 -23.66
CA HIS A 142 -15.61 1.56 -23.43
C HIS A 142 -15.04 2.18 -24.71
N THR A 143 -15.36 1.62 -25.88
CA THR A 143 -15.00 2.15 -27.21
C THR A 143 -16.16 2.86 -27.91
N ALA A 144 -17.35 2.89 -27.32
CA ALA A 144 -18.52 3.50 -27.93
C ALA A 144 -18.34 5.03 -28.05
N PRO A 145 -18.90 5.67 -29.10
CA PRO A 145 -18.93 7.13 -29.18
C PRO A 145 -19.55 7.74 -27.92
N GLY A 146 -18.84 8.71 -27.31
CA GLY A 146 -19.28 9.37 -26.08
C GLY A 146 -19.05 8.57 -24.79
N ALA A 147 -18.39 7.40 -24.84
CA ALA A 147 -18.05 6.65 -23.64
C ALA A 147 -17.16 7.47 -22.71
N THR A 148 -17.54 7.55 -21.44
CA THR A 148 -16.75 8.25 -20.42
C THR A 148 -16.11 7.27 -19.44
N HIS A 149 -15.05 7.72 -18.77
CA HIS A 149 -14.42 6.96 -17.68
C HIS A 149 -15.43 6.66 -16.56
N ALA A 150 -16.26 7.64 -16.20
CA ALA A 150 -17.30 7.47 -15.18
C ALA A 150 -18.31 6.38 -15.55
N ASP A 151 -18.73 6.31 -16.82
CA ASP A 151 -19.64 5.26 -17.30
C ASP A 151 -19.01 3.87 -17.23
N ASN A 152 -17.71 3.76 -17.54
CA ASN A 152 -16.99 2.50 -17.44
C ASN A 152 -16.88 2.04 -15.98
N VAL A 153 -16.59 2.95 -15.06
CA VAL A 153 -16.55 2.66 -13.61
C VAL A 153 -17.93 2.23 -13.10
N ALA A 154 -19.00 2.93 -13.51
CA ALA A 154 -20.37 2.56 -13.17
C ALA A 154 -20.77 1.17 -13.69
N LYS A 155 -20.12 0.71 -14.77
CA LYS A 155 -20.29 -0.64 -15.34
C LYS A 155 -19.32 -1.66 -14.77
N GLY A 156 -18.54 -1.34 -13.74
CA GLY A 156 -17.70 -2.30 -13.03
C GLY A 156 -16.20 -2.24 -13.36
N MET A 157 -15.75 -1.28 -14.16
CA MET A 157 -14.31 -0.98 -14.23
C MET A 157 -13.83 -0.50 -12.85
N TYR A 158 -12.72 -1.06 -12.38
CA TYR A 158 -12.13 -0.66 -11.11
C TYR A 158 -11.42 0.70 -11.25
N PRO A 159 -11.71 1.70 -10.38
CA PRO A 159 -11.24 3.07 -10.52
C PRO A 159 -9.80 3.22 -10.00
N THR A 160 -8.83 2.69 -10.73
CA THR A 160 -7.40 2.71 -10.38
C THR A 160 -6.78 4.11 -10.34
N GLU A 161 -7.46 5.14 -10.81
CA GLU A 161 -7.06 6.54 -10.67
C GLU A 161 -7.34 7.12 -9.27
N LYS A 162 -8.26 6.51 -8.52
CA LYS A 162 -8.57 6.97 -7.16
C LYS A 162 -7.54 6.41 -6.20
N PRO A 163 -6.85 7.25 -5.42
CA PRO A 163 -5.68 6.81 -4.66
C PRO A 163 -6.02 5.77 -3.58
N VAL A 164 -7.18 5.87 -2.92
CA VAL A 164 -7.64 4.85 -1.96
C VAL A 164 -7.91 3.52 -2.65
N GLU A 165 -8.58 3.52 -3.80
CA GLU A 165 -8.92 2.29 -4.51
C GLU A 165 -7.68 1.65 -5.16
N GLN A 166 -6.78 2.45 -5.73
CA GLN A 166 -5.48 2.00 -6.21
C GLN A 166 -4.66 1.35 -5.08
N ALA A 167 -4.57 2.01 -3.92
CA ALA A 167 -3.85 1.47 -2.78
C ALA A 167 -4.48 0.16 -2.28
N ARG A 168 -5.81 0.09 -2.15
CA ARG A 168 -6.52 -1.15 -1.77
C ARG A 168 -6.22 -2.29 -2.74
N LEU A 169 -6.24 -2.01 -4.04
CA LEU A 169 -5.94 -2.98 -5.09
C LEU A 169 -4.53 -3.54 -4.95
N CYS A 170 -3.52 -2.68 -4.94
CA CYS A 170 -2.12 -3.10 -4.89
C CYS A 170 -1.79 -3.83 -3.58
N LEU A 171 -2.27 -3.29 -2.45
CA LEU A 171 -1.99 -3.86 -1.13
C LEU A 171 -2.73 -5.18 -0.90
N SER A 172 -3.83 -5.46 -1.60
CA SER A 172 -4.53 -6.75 -1.49
C SER A 172 -3.65 -7.95 -1.82
N CYS A 173 -2.65 -7.78 -2.71
CA CYS A 173 -1.66 -8.82 -3.02
C CYS A 173 -0.31 -8.56 -2.32
N HIS A 174 0.16 -7.31 -2.28
CA HIS A 174 1.53 -7.00 -1.85
C HIS A 174 1.72 -6.81 -0.35
N VAL A 175 0.64 -6.62 0.40
CA VAL A 175 0.64 -6.70 1.89
C VAL A 175 -0.27 -7.84 2.33
N GLY A 176 -1.30 -8.12 1.55
CA GLY A 176 -2.27 -9.17 1.78
C GLY A 176 -3.60 -8.62 2.29
N ASP A 177 -4.65 -9.37 2.02
CA ASP A 177 -6.00 -9.15 2.55
C ASP A 177 -6.52 -10.42 3.24
N SER A 178 -7.83 -10.52 3.47
CA SER A 178 -8.44 -11.70 4.08
C SER A 178 -8.41 -12.96 3.21
N SER A 179 -8.17 -12.82 1.91
CA SER A 179 -8.06 -13.92 0.93
C SER A 179 -6.62 -14.23 0.53
N ARG A 180 -5.70 -13.26 0.67
CA ARG A 180 -4.32 -13.31 0.16
C ARG A 180 -3.32 -13.02 1.27
N PHE A 181 -3.33 -13.84 2.30
CA PHE A 181 -2.48 -13.61 3.47
C PHE A 181 -1.23 -14.50 3.44
N VAL A 182 -0.05 -13.88 3.43
CA VAL A 182 1.22 -14.59 3.52
C VAL A 182 1.54 -14.87 4.98
N SER A 183 1.06 -16.02 5.47
CA SER A 183 1.33 -16.52 6.82
C SER A 183 2.80 -16.87 7.05
N HIS A 184 3.20 -16.94 8.32
CA HIS A 184 4.52 -17.43 8.71
C HIS A 184 4.74 -18.88 8.26
N ARG A 185 3.68 -19.71 8.21
CA ARG A 185 3.73 -21.06 7.63
C ARG A 185 4.17 -21.05 6.16
N LEU A 186 3.60 -20.15 5.36
CA LEU A 186 3.95 -19.98 3.95
C LEU A 186 5.40 -19.49 3.79
N MET A 187 5.82 -18.52 4.62
CA MET A 187 7.21 -18.06 4.63
C MET A 187 8.19 -19.16 5.05
N GLY A 188 7.86 -19.93 6.09
CA GLY A 188 8.66 -21.06 6.57
C GLY A 188 8.82 -22.19 5.55
N ALA A 189 7.87 -22.33 4.61
CA ALA A 189 8.00 -23.24 3.47
C ALA A 189 8.98 -22.72 2.39
N GLY A 190 9.34 -21.43 2.43
CA GLY A 190 10.31 -20.79 1.54
C GLY A 190 9.76 -19.66 0.68
N HIS A 191 8.53 -19.19 0.95
CA HIS A 191 8.00 -17.99 0.31
C HIS A 191 8.75 -16.75 0.86
N PRO A 192 9.21 -15.82 0.01
CA PRO A 192 9.90 -14.63 0.48
C PRO A 192 8.97 -13.72 1.31
N ARG A 193 9.55 -12.91 2.21
CA ARG A 193 8.81 -11.81 2.84
C ARG A 193 8.30 -10.86 1.75
N LEU A 194 7.08 -10.37 1.91
CA LEU A 194 6.56 -9.30 1.07
C LEU A 194 7.17 -7.96 1.51
N SER A 195 8.15 -7.48 0.74
CA SER A 195 8.67 -6.11 0.84
C SER A 195 7.99 -5.25 -0.22
N PHE A 196 7.19 -4.26 0.21
CA PHE A 196 6.44 -3.42 -0.72
C PHE A 196 6.21 -2.01 -0.16
N GLU A 197 6.32 -1.03 -1.05
CA GLU A 197 5.97 0.37 -0.79
C GLU A 197 5.25 0.88 -2.05
N LEU A 198 3.99 1.28 -1.89
CA LEU A 198 3.07 1.50 -3.00
C LEU A 198 3.61 2.45 -4.06
N ASP A 199 4.12 3.62 -3.66
CA ASP A 199 4.53 4.63 -4.62
C ASP A 199 5.88 4.27 -5.29
N THR A 200 6.84 3.77 -4.52
CA THR A 200 8.14 3.29 -5.03
C THR A 200 7.93 2.23 -6.10
N PHE A 201 7.11 1.22 -5.83
CA PHE A 201 6.86 0.15 -6.80
C PHE A 201 5.95 0.60 -7.95
N SER A 202 5.04 1.55 -7.74
CA SER A 202 4.26 2.17 -8.83
C SER A 202 5.14 2.98 -9.80
N GLN A 203 6.21 3.61 -9.31
CA GLN A 203 7.18 4.34 -10.15
C GLN A 203 8.19 3.42 -10.83
N LEU A 204 8.53 2.27 -10.23
CA LEU A 204 9.44 1.29 -10.81
C LEU A 204 8.76 0.37 -11.84
N ALA A 205 7.46 0.13 -11.70
CA ALA A 205 6.68 -0.59 -12.68
C ALA A 205 6.59 0.22 -14.00
N PRO A 206 6.60 -0.45 -15.17
CA PRO A 206 6.42 0.25 -16.43
C PRO A 206 5.01 0.87 -16.49
N ALA A 207 4.94 2.19 -16.62
CA ALA A 207 3.67 2.88 -16.76
C ALA A 207 2.99 2.48 -18.08
N HIS A 208 1.81 1.88 -17.96
CA HIS A 208 0.89 1.59 -19.07
C HIS A 208 -0.24 2.64 -19.11
N TYR A 209 0.09 3.86 -18.69
CA TYR A 209 -0.77 5.03 -18.71
C TYR A 209 0.09 6.28 -18.83
N LYS A 210 -0.54 7.40 -19.20
CA LYS A 210 0.10 8.71 -19.28
C LYS A 210 -0.73 9.73 -18.52
N ILE A 211 -0.07 10.52 -17.67
CA ILE A 211 -0.72 11.59 -16.91
C ILE A 211 -0.46 12.92 -17.63
N ASP A 212 -1.29 13.22 -18.61
CA ASP A 212 -1.33 14.49 -19.34
C ASP A 212 -2.62 15.27 -19.04
N ASP A 213 -2.86 16.35 -19.79
CA ASP A 213 -4.03 17.22 -19.56
C ASP A 213 -5.35 16.49 -19.84
N ASP A 214 -5.37 15.59 -20.84
CA ASP A 214 -6.53 14.73 -21.12
C ASP A 214 -6.81 13.77 -19.95
N TRP A 215 -5.77 13.13 -19.39
CA TRP A 215 -5.94 12.34 -18.16
C TRP A 215 -6.57 13.18 -17.05
N ARG A 216 -6.02 14.36 -16.76
CA ARG A 216 -6.50 15.21 -15.66
C ARG A 216 -7.94 15.67 -15.88
N GLN A 217 -8.31 15.98 -17.12
CA GLN A 217 -9.68 16.36 -17.46
C GLN A 217 -10.67 15.21 -17.20
N ARG A 218 -10.30 13.97 -17.54
CA ARG A 218 -11.19 12.80 -17.43
C ARG A 218 -11.20 12.15 -16.04
N LYS A 219 -10.07 12.22 -15.32
CA LYS A 219 -9.80 11.41 -14.12
C LYS A 219 -9.39 12.24 -12.89
N GLY A 220 -9.16 13.55 -13.07
CA GLY A 220 -8.68 14.43 -12.01
C GLY A 220 -7.17 14.38 -11.80
N ASP A 221 -6.72 15.11 -10.78
CA ASP A 221 -5.30 15.24 -10.47
C ASP A 221 -4.70 13.96 -9.87
N TYR A 222 -3.46 13.67 -10.28
CA TYR A 222 -2.64 12.61 -9.68
C TYR A 222 -1.58 13.22 -8.77
N ASP A 223 -1.52 12.71 -7.54
CA ASP A 223 -0.56 13.11 -6.51
C ASP A 223 0.11 11.85 -5.93
N SER A 224 1.34 11.58 -6.38
CA SER A 224 2.09 10.39 -5.98
C SER A 224 2.39 10.35 -4.48
N VAL A 225 2.57 11.51 -3.83
CA VAL A 225 2.84 11.58 -2.40
C VAL A 225 1.56 11.29 -1.60
N ARG A 226 0.41 11.72 -2.12
CA ARG A 226 -0.88 11.33 -1.53
C ARG A 226 -1.12 9.83 -1.63
N LEU A 227 -0.82 9.24 -2.79
CA LEU A 227 -0.88 7.79 -2.98
C LEU A 227 0.05 7.06 -2.00
N TRP A 228 1.29 7.51 -1.88
CA TRP A 228 2.26 7.02 -0.89
C TRP A 228 1.68 7.06 0.53
N ALA A 229 1.19 8.21 0.98
CA ALA A 229 0.68 8.38 2.34
C ALA A 229 -0.54 7.50 2.63
N ILE A 230 -1.47 7.39 1.67
CA ILE A 230 -2.63 6.50 1.77
C ILE A 230 -2.19 5.03 1.77
N GLY A 231 -1.17 4.67 0.98
CA GLY A 231 -0.58 3.34 0.97
C GLY A 231 0.00 2.95 2.34
N GLN A 232 0.75 3.85 2.99
CA GLN A 232 1.25 3.64 4.35
C GLN A 232 0.11 3.44 5.35
N ALA A 233 -0.92 4.27 5.28
CA ALA A 233 -2.09 4.17 6.16
C ALA A 233 -2.86 2.85 5.98
N LEU A 234 -3.15 2.46 4.73
CA LEU A 234 -3.86 1.22 4.44
C LEU A 234 -3.03 -0.02 4.78
N ALA A 235 -1.70 0.00 4.55
CA ALA A 235 -0.83 -1.10 4.94
C ALA A 235 -0.84 -1.32 6.46
N SER A 236 -0.70 -0.24 7.24
CA SER A 236 -0.84 -0.30 8.69
C SER A 236 -2.21 -0.81 9.13
N ARG A 237 -3.28 -0.33 8.49
CA ARG A 237 -4.65 -0.78 8.80
C ARG A 237 -4.83 -2.27 8.50
N ASN A 238 -4.33 -2.76 7.36
CA ASN A 238 -4.41 -4.17 7.00
C ASN A 238 -3.70 -5.08 8.01
N GLN A 239 -2.53 -4.66 8.52
CA GLN A 239 -1.80 -5.39 9.57
C GLN A 239 -2.60 -5.45 10.88
N LEU A 240 -3.21 -4.34 11.31
CA LEU A 240 -4.05 -4.31 12.52
C LEU A 240 -5.33 -5.13 12.34
N ASP A 241 -5.98 -5.02 11.19
CA ASP A 241 -7.16 -5.81 10.85
C ASP A 241 -6.80 -7.31 10.80
N ALA A 242 -5.60 -7.68 10.35
CA ALA A 242 -5.09 -9.06 10.43
C ALA A 242 -4.86 -9.52 11.87
N LEU A 243 -4.27 -8.68 12.71
CA LEU A 243 -4.02 -8.98 14.12
C LEU A 243 -5.32 -9.28 14.89
N THR A 244 -6.40 -8.56 14.56
CA THR A 244 -7.72 -8.75 15.19
C THR A 244 -8.56 -9.87 14.60
N ASP A 245 -8.14 -10.44 13.46
CA ASP A 245 -8.89 -11.47 12.75
C ASP A 245 -8.62 -12.86 13.36
N PRO A 246 -9.65 -13.62 13.78
CA PRO A 246 -9.46 -14.94 14.37
C PRO A 246 -8.76 -15.97 13.46
N LYS A 247 -8.82 -15.80 12.14
CA LYS A 247 -8.21 -16.70 11.14
C LYS A 247 -6.82 -16.28 10.71
N ARG A 248 -6.49 -14.99 10.81
CA ARG A 248 -5.20 -14.43 10.35
C ARG A 248 -4.29 -13.96 11.47
N GLY A 249 -4.83 -13.66 12.64
CA GLY A 249 -4.06 -13.17 13.78
C GLY A 249 -3.42 -14.27 14.61
N ARG A 250 -3.79 -15.54 14.39
CA ARG A 250 -3.35 -16.69 15.19
C ARG A 250 -3.27 -17.96 14.35
N ASP A 251 -2.31 -18.82 14.69
CA ASP A 251 -2.20 -20.20 14.21
C ASP A 251 -2.02 -21.14 15.41
N GLY A 252 -3.10 -21.84 15.77
CA GLY A 252 -3.16 -22.64 16.99
C GLY A 252 -2.97 -21.81 18.26
N LEU A 253 -2.03 -22.21 19.11
CA LEU A 253 -1.72 -21.53 20.38
C LEU A 253 -0.94 -20.21 20.17
N PHE A 254 -0.21 -20.09 19.05
CA PHE A 254 0.68 -18.96 18.81
C PHE A 254 -0.03 -17.86 18.02
N PRO A 255 0.34 -16.58 18.24
CA PRO A 255 -0.07 -15.53 17.32
C PRO A 255 0.57 -15.78 15.95
N GLU A 256 -0.07 -15.27 14.89
CA GLU A 256 0.51 -15.32 13.56
C GLU A 256 1.79 -14.47 13.51
N LEU A 257 2.94 -15.15 13.40
CA LEU A 257 4.26 -14.55 13.55
C LEU A 257 4.61 -13.61 12.38
N ALA A 258 3.96 -13.73 11.23
CA ALA A 258 4.16 -12.81 10.09
C ALA A 258 3.71 -11.36 10.40
N LEU A 259 2.92 -11.14 11.45
CA LEU A 259 2.49 -9.83 11.91
C LEU A 259 3.52 -9.13 12.83
N PHE A 260 4.64 -9.80 13.13
CA PHE A 260 5.67 -9.33 14.04
C PHE A 260 6.96 -9.05 13.27
N ASP A 261 7.87 -8.31 13.91
CA ASP A 261 9.19 -8.02 13.36
C ASP A 261 10.02 -9.32 13.24
N CYS A 262 10.20 -9.80 12.01
CA CYS A 262 10.96 -11.03 11.73
C CYS A 262 12.38 -10.95 12.30
N HIS A 263 13.05 -9.80 12.20
CA HIS A 263 14.44 -9.60 12.62
C HIS A 263 14.58 -9.50 14.14
N ALA A 264 13.48 -9.43 14.90
CA ALA A 264 13.50 -9.60 16.36
C ALA A 264 13.71 -11.06 16.77
N CYS A 265 13.44 -12.03 15.89
CA CYS A 265 13.59 -13.46 16.17
C CYS A 265 14.63 -14.14 15.26
N HIS A 266 14.74 -13.70 14.00
CA HIS A 266 15.65 -14.25 13.01
C HIS A 266 16.97 -13.47 12.99
N HIS A 267 17.79 -13.72 14.01
CA HIS A 267 19.18 -13.28 14.07
C HIS A 267 20.02 -14.34 14.80
N PRO A 268 21.36 -14.35 14.65
CA PRO A 268 22.20 -15.26 15.41
C PRO A 268 22.02 -15.06 16.92
N MET A 269 21.85 -16.17 17.66
CA MET A 269 21.69 -16.14 19.13
C MET A 269 22.94 -15.62 19.87
N SER A 270 24.11 -15.65 19.22
CA SER A 270 25.35 -15.08 19.74
C SER A 270 25.35 -13.55 19.74
N GLU A 271 24.49 -12.93 18.93
CA GLU A 271 24.35 -11.48 18.89
C GLU A 271 23.54 -10.99 20.09
N LYS A 272 24.20 -10.28 21.00
CA LYS A 272 23.54 -9.58 22.12
C LYS A 272 22.88 -8.29 21.63
N LYS A 273 21.90 -8.40 20.74
CA LYS A 273 21.14 -7.28 20.19
C LYS A 273 20.04 -6.87 21.18
N TRP A 274 20.16 -5.66 21.72
CA TRP A 274 19.10 -5.00 22.48
C TRP A 274 18.87 -3.60 21.90
N SER A 275 17.62 -3.13 21.96
CA SER A 275 17.25 -1.78 21.57
C SER A 275 16.28 -1.20 22.61
N PRO A 276 16.42 0.08 23.00
CA PRO A 276 15.46 0.76 23.86
C PRO A 276 14.15 1.13 23.15
N ARG A 277 14.01 0.77 21.86
CA ARG A 277 12.85 1.06 21.02
C ARG A 277 11.54 0.66 21.72
N LEU A 278 10.54 1.54 21.64
CA LEU A 278 9.22 1.40 22.26
C LEU A 278 9.22 1.31 23.80
N GLY A 279 10.36 1.37 24.48
CA GLY A 279 10.41 1.31 25.95
C GLY A 279 9.88 0.00 26.56
N VAL A 280 9.84 -1.10 25.79
CA VAL A 280 9.22 -2.38 26.21
C VAL A 280 10.19 -3.35 26.91
N GLY A 281 11.49 -3.01 26.97
CA GLY A 281 12.54 -3.85 27.56
C GLY A 281 13.06 -4.96 26.64
N PRO A 282 14.12 -5.69 27.03
CA PRO A 282 14.72 -6.76 26.24
C PRO A 282 13.81 -8.00 26.12
N GLY A 283 14.00 -8.78 25.04
CA GLY A 283 13.35 -10.09 24.87
C GLY A 283 11.84 -10.05 24.67
N ARG A 284 11.30 -8.94 24.13
CA ARG A 284 9.88 -8.79 23.82
C ARG A 284 9.61 -8.90 22.32
N MET A 285 8.51 -9.54 21.97
CA MET A 285 7.99 -9.53 20.60
C MET A 285 7.47 -8.13 20.26
N ARG A 286 7.78 -7.66 19.06
CA ARG A 286 7.36 -6.36 18.55
C ARG A 286 6.49 -6.58 17.32
N LEU A 287 5.41 -5.82 17.19
CA LEU A 287 4.65 -5.80 15.94
C LEU A 287 5.56 -5.36 14.80
N ASN A 288 5.28 -5.87 13.60
CA ASN A 288 5.79 -5.28 12.38
C ASN A 288 5.06 -3.94 12.16
N ASP A 289 5.69 -2.85 12.57
CA ASP A 289 5.12 -1.51 12.56
C ASP A 289 5.80 -0.59 11.54
N SER A 290 6.50 -1.16 10.55
CA SER A 290 7.30 -0.39 9.57
C SER A 290 6.48 0.69 8.85
N ASN A 291 5.21 0.39 8.50
CA ASN A 291 4.29 1.37 7.91
C ASN A 291 3.72 2.36 8.95
N LEU A 292 3.52 1.92 10.20
CA LEU A 292 3.02 2.79 11.28
C LEU A 292 4.04 3.88 11.63
N LEU A 293 5.34 3.58 11.53
CA LEU A 293 6.40 4.58 11.68
C LEU A 293 6.29 5.69 10.64
N MET A 294 6.04 5.33 9.37
CA MET A 294 5.82 6.30 8.31
C MET A 294 4.56 7.12 8.58
N LEU A 295 3.49 6.44 9.00
CA LEU A 295 2.22 7.07 9.32
C LEU A 295 2.31 8.05 10.49
N ARG A 296 3.12 7.76 11.53
CA ARG A 296 3.39 8.71 12.62
C ARG A 296 4.02 10.01 12.10
N ALA A 297 4.98 9.92 11.19
CA ALA A 297 5.59 11.10 10.56
C ALA A 297 4.61 11.86 9.66
N ILE A 298 3.74 11.15 8.92
CA ILE A 298 2.67 11.74 8.11
C ILE A 298 1.68 12.50 9.00
N VAL A 299 1.11 11.84 10.00
CA VAL A 299 0.12 12.44 10.92
C VAL A 299 0.71 13.66 11.62
N ARG A 300 1.97 13.62 12.06
CA ARG A 300 2.63 14.79 12.66
C ARG A 300 2.69 15.99 11.70
N ALA A 301 2.88 15.76 10.40
CA ALA A 301 2.96 16.82 9.40
C ALA A 301 1.60 17.31 8.90
N THR A 302 0.58 16.45 8.88
CA THR A 302 -0.73 16.75 8.26
C THR A 302 -1.86 17.00 9.27
N ASP A 303 -1.73 16.47 10.49
CA ASP A 303 -2.69 16.63 11.59
C ASP A 303 -1.95 16.84 12.94
N PRO A 304 -1.28 17.99 13.14
CA PRO A 304 -0.52 18.25 14.36
C PRO A 304 -1.36 18.18 15.64
N ALA A 305 -2.65 18.54 15.55
CA ALA A 305 -3.58 18.48 16.68
C ALA A 305 -3.86 17.02 17.12
N GLY A 306 -3.98 16.09 16.18
CA GLY A 306 -4.17 14.66 16.46
C GLY A 306 -2.88 13.87 16.70
N ALA A 307 -1.71 14.44 16.41
CA ALA A 307 -0.45 13.70 16.34
C ALA A 307 0.00 13.04 17.66
N ASN A 308 -0.21 13.72 18.79
CA ASN A 308 0.11 13.16 20.11
C ASN A 308 -0.82 11.99 20.44
N ALA A 309 -2.13 12.18 20.32
CA ALA A 309 -3.12 11.12 20.56
C ALA A 309 -2.88 9.89 19.66
N PHE A 310 -2.53 10.11 18.39
CA PHE A 310 -2.17 9.02 17.47
C PHE A 310 -0.91 8.28 17.92
N SER A 311 0.14 9.01 18.29
CA SER A 311 1.40 8.42 18.79
C SER A 311 1.18 7.65 20.11
N ASP A 312 0.31 8.15 20.98
CA ASP A 312 -0.06 7.49 22.23
C ASP A 312 -0.82 6.18 21.97
N GLN A 313 -1.76 6.15 21.02
CA GLN A 313 -2.45 4.92 20.63
C GLN A 313 -1.48 3.86 20.09
N VAL A 314 -0.54 4.26 19.21
CA VAL A 314 0.50 3.36 18.70
C VAL A 314 1.37 2.83 19.83
N SER A 315 1.78 3.70 20.76
CA SER A 315 2.65 3.32 21.88
C SER A 315 1.93 2.37 22.84
N GLN A 316 0.67 2.65 23.19
CA GLN A 316 -0.16 1.78 24.03
C GLN A 316 -0.33 0.39 23.41
N LEU A 317 -0.59 0.31 22.10
CA LEU A 317 -0.68 -0.98 21.40
C LEU A 317 0.64 -1.75 21.50
N HIS A 318 1.77 -1.10 21.23
CA HIS A 318 3.08 -1.75 21.34
C HIS A 318 3.38 -2.24 22.75
N HIS A 319 3.07 -1.43 23.77
CA HIS A 319 3.25 -1.81 25.17
C HIS A 319 2.37 -3.01 25.56
N ALA A 320 1.14 -3.08 25.06
CA ALA A 320 0.22 -4.19 25.31
C ALA A 320 0.66 -5.47 24.59
N VAL A 321 1.04 -5.38 23.31
CA VAL A 321 1.54 -6.53 22.53
C VAL A 321 2.83 -7.10 23.12
N ALA A 322 3.74 -6.23 23.56
CA ALA A 322 4.98 -6.64 24.20
C ALA A 322 4.79 -7.20 25.63
N GLY A 323 3.57 -7.17 26.19
CA GLY A 323 3.32 -7.58 27.57
C GLY A 323 4.10 -6.76 28.60
N SER A 324 4.34 -5.47 28.33
CA SER A 324 5.10 -4.60 29.23
C SER A 324 4.32 -4.28 30.50
N THR A 325 5.02 -4.02 31.61
CA THR A 325 4.39 -3.67 32.90
C THR A 325 3.51 -2.42 32.81
N ALA A 326 3.87 -1.48 31.91
CA ALA A 326 3.11 -0.26 31.64
C ALA A 326 1.71 -0.49 31.05
N ALA A 327 1.45 -1.67 30.48
CA ALA A 327 0.16 -2.01 29.86
C ALA A 327 -0.49 -3.26 30.51
N ARG A 328 -0.19 -3.53 31.79
CA ARG A 328 -0.78 -4.66 32.50
C ARG A 328 -2.32 -4.56 32.50
N GLY A 329 -2.99 -5.58 31.98
CA GLY A 329 -4.45 -5.64 31.89
C GLY A 329 -5.06 -4.97 30.66
N ALA A 330 -4.24 -4.36 29.79
CA ALA A 330 -4.71 -3.86 28.50
C ALA A 330 -4.99 -5.03 27.53
N ASP A 331 -6.05 -4.92 26.74
CA ASP A 331 -6.33 -5.86 25.66
C ASP A 331 -5.68 -5.35 24.35
N PRO A 332 -4.62 -6.02 23.84
CA PRO A 332 -3.96 -5.60 22.61
C PRO A 332 -4.89 -5.67 21.39
N LEU A 333 -5.89 -6.57 21.36
CA LEU A 333 -6.81 -6.68 20.22
C LEU A 333 -7.80 -5.52 20.19
N ALA A 334 -8.32 -5.11 21.35
CA ALA A 334 -9.17 -3.92 21.46
C ALA A 334 -8.41 -2.62 21.09
N LEU A 335 -7.14 -2.51 21.51
CA LEU A 335 -6.27 -1.39 21.12
C LEU A 335 -5.98 -1.39 19.62
N ALA A 336 -5.73 -2.55 19.01
CA ALA A 336 -5.51 -2.68 17.57
C ALA A 336 -6.76 -2.29 16.77
N ALA A 337 -7.95 -2.74 17.19
CA ALA A 337 -9.22 -2.35 16.57
C ALA A 337 -9.47 -0.83 16.67
N THR A 338 -9.18 -0.24 17.83
CA THR A 338 -9.30 1.21 18.06
C THR A 338 -8.35 2.00 17.16
N LEU A 339 -7.08 1.58 17.07
CA LEU A 339 -6.09 2.22 16.22
C LEU A 339 -6.45 2.05 14.73
N SER A 340 -6.94 0.87 14.31
CA SER A 340 -7.44 0.65 12.94
C SER A 340 -8.56 1.64 12.58
N ALA A 341 -9.53 1.85 13.47
CA ALA A 341 -10.59 2.83 13.28
C ALA A 341 -10.06 4.29 13.23
N THR A 342 -9.04 4.61 14.02
CA THR A 342 -8.35 5.91 13.92
C THR A 342 -7.65 6.08 12.57
N ILE A 343 -6.93 5.06 12.10
CA ILE A 343 -6.25 5.09 10.79
C ILE A 343 -7.26 5.25 9.66
N GLN A 344 -8.44 4.64 9.74
CA GLN A 344 -9.51 4.87 8.76
C GLN A 344 -9.92 6.35 8.68
N ARG A 345 -10.01 7.05 9.81
CA ARG A 345 -10.26 8.50 9.83
C ARG A 345 -9.08 9.29 9.24
N VAL A 346 -7.85 8.85 9.48
CA VAL A 346 -6.65 9.44 8.86
C VAL A 346 -6.69 9.29 7.34
N ILE A 347 -7.06 8.12 6.80
CA ILE A 347 -7.19 7.89 5.35
C ILE A 347 -8.15 8.90 4.71
N VAL A 348 -9.32 9.14 5.32
CA VAL A 348 -10.30 10.12 4.83
C VAL A 348 -9.71 11.54 4.78
N LYS A 349 -8.92 11.94 5.80
CA LYS A 349 -8.21 13.23 5.78
C LYS A 349 -7.13 13.28 4.70
N LEU A 350 -6.36 12.21 4.54
CA LEU A 350 -5.26 12.13 3.57
C LEU A 350 -5.75 12.19 2.12
N GLU A 351 -6.93 11.68 1.81
CA GLU A 351 -7.53 11.78 0.48
C GLU A 351 -7.73 13.24 0.02
N GLN A 352 -7.98 14.14 0.99
CA GLN A 352 -8.16 15.57 0.77
C GLN A 352 -6.86 16.37 0.97
N GLN A 353 -5.79 15.74 1.46
CA GLN A 353 -4.54 16.40 1.79
C GLN A 353 -3.72 16.75 0.55
N ARG A 354 -3.30 18.02 0.44
CA ARG A 354 -2.28 18.44 -0.52
C ARG A 354 -0.89 18.30 0.08
N PHE A 355 0.00 17.59 -0.61
CA PHE A 355 1.39 17.41 -0.19
C PHE A 355 2.30 18.45 -0.84
N THR A 356 2.22 19.69 -0.36
CA THR A 356 3.13 20.76 -0.81
C THR A 356 4.59 20.44 -0.45
N PRO A 357 5.58 21.08 -1.08
CA PRO A 357 6.98 20.92 -0.69
C PRO A 357 7.24 21.15 0.81
N ALA A 358 6.48 22.03 1.46
CA ALA A 358 6.59 22.27 2.89
C ALA A 358 6.13 21.06 3.71
N VAL A 359 4.98 20.46 3.36
CA VAL A 359 4.46 19.26 4.02
C VAL A 359 5.40 18.07 3.79
N GLN A 360 5.88 17.85 2.56
CA GLN A 360 6.83 16.79 2.25
C GLN A 360 8.12 16.90 3.07
N ARG A 361 8.68 18.11 3.21
CA ARG A 361 9.84 18.36 4.08
C ARG A 361 9.53 18.09 5.55
N ALA A 362 8.35 18.49 6.03
CA ALA A 362 7.93 18.22 7.41
C ALA A 362 7.84 16.70 7.68
N VAL A 363 7.31 15.92 6.74
CA VAL A 363 7.29 14.46 6.81
C VAL A 363 8.72 13.89 6.85
N LEU A 364 9.60 14.31 5.92
CA LEU A 364 11.00 13.86 5.89
C LEU A 364 11.75 14.17 7.19
N LEU A 365 11.56 15.37 7.76
CA LEU A 365 12.12 15.74 9.06
C LEU A 365 11.53 14.88 10.19
N GLY A 366 10.23 14.55 10.11
CA GLY A 366 9.58 13.60 11.01
C GLY A 366 10.24 12.22 10.98
N LEU A 367 10.52 11.68 9.79
CA LEU A 367 11.23 10.40 9.64
C LEU A 367 12.65 10.45 10.23
N ILE A 368 13.37 11.56 10.06
CA ILE A 368 14.69 11.76 10.70
C ILE A 368 14.56 11.82 12.22
N ASP A 369 13.49 12.42 12.76
CA ASP A 369 13.22 12.44 14.21
C ASP A 369 12.95 11.03 14.75
N GLU A 370 12.19 10.19 14.02
CA GLU A 370 12.01 8.78 14.39
C GLU A 370 13.35 8.02 14.43
N ALA A 371 14.26 8.28 13.48
CA ALA A 371 15.62 7.71 13.49
C ALA A 371 16.43 8.14 14.73
N ARG A 372 16.35 9.42 15.12
CA ARG A 372 17.00 9.95 16.35
C ARG A 372 16.47 9.29 17.61
N ARG A 373 15.19 8.90 17.62
CA ARG A 373 14.53 8.13 18.69
C ARG A 373 14.79 6.62 18.58
N GLN A 374 15.74 6.19 17.74
CA GLN A 374 16.11 4.79 17.51
C GLN A 374 14.94 3.90 17.07
N GLN A 375 13.97 4.47 16.34
CA GLN A 375 12.79 3.73 15.89
C GLN A 375 13.04 2.84 14.67
N PHE A 376 14.11 3.07 13.92
CA PHE A 376 14.52 2.18 12.82
C PHE A 376 15.57 1.16 13.28
N SER A 377 15.32 0.50 14.43
CA SER A 377 16.25 -0.49 14.99
C SER A 377 16.10 -1.89 14.40
N ASP A 378 15.06 -2.12 13.61
CA ASP A 378 14.83 -3.31 12.79
C ASP A 378 15.01 -2.99 11.30
N TYR A 379 15.30 -4.03 10.52
CA TYR A 379 15.57 -3.90 9.09
C TYR A 379 14.31 -3.46 8.32
N ALA A 380 13.14 -4.01 8.62
CA ALA A 380 11.90 -3.71 7.89
C ALA A 380 11.49 -2.22 8.03
N GLY A 381 11.61 -1.65 9.23
CA GLY A 381 11.39 -0.23 9.49
C GLY A 381 12.40 0.65 8.75
N ALA A 382 13.68 0.26 8.74
CA ALA A 382 14.72 0.97 8.00
C ALA A 382 14.52 0.92 6.47
N GLU A 383 14.11 -0.24 5.95
CA GLU A 383 13.80 -0.44 4.53
C GLU A 383 12.61 0.42 4.09
N GLN A 384 11.51 0.45 4.86
CA GLN A 384 10.38 1.34 4.60
C GLN A 384 10.78 2.82 4.67
N ALA A 385 11.59 3.21 5.66
CA ALA A 385 12.10 4.58 5.76
C ALA A 385 12.94 4.97 4.54
N TYR A 386 13.80 4.08 4.05
CA TYR A 386 14.59 4.33 2.85
C TYR A 386 13.72 4.53 1.60
N MET A 387 12.72 3.68 1.39
CA MET A 387 11.79 3.83 0.26
C MET A 387 10.97 5.12 0.37
N ALA A 388 10.42 5.43 1.54
CA ALA A 388 9.71 6.68 1.80
C ALA A 388 10.56 7.92 1.53
N ILE A 389 11.79 7.97 2.05
CA ILE A 389 12.69 9.10 1.86
C ILE A 389 13.08 9.23 0.39
N SER A 390 13.33 8.12 -0.30
CA SER A 390 13.67 8.12 -1.73
C SER A 390 12.51 8.65 -2.58
N SER A 391 11.28 8.19 -2.33
CA SER A 391 10.06 8.66 -3.01
C SER A 391 9.82 10.15 -2.77
N LEU A 392 9.79 10.59 -1.51
CA LEU A 392 9.57 11.99 -1.15
C LEU A 392 10.67 12.92 -1.71
N SER A 393 11.92 12.46 -1.70
CA SER A 393 13.02 13.22 -2.28
C SER A 393 12.90 13.32 -3.81
N SER A 394 12.51 12.24 -4.49
CA SER A 394 12.22 12.26 -5.93
C SER A 394 11.10 13.24 -6.28
N SER A 395 10.02 13.25 -5.48
CA SER A 395 8.92 14.22 -5.62
C SER A 395 9.40 15.67 -5.45
N LEU A 396 10.14 15.97 -4.37
CA LEU A 396 10.72 17.30 -4.16
C LEU A 396 11.68 17.69 -5.29
N ALA A 397 12.46 16.77 -5.84
CA ALA A 397 13.31 17.04 -7.00
C ALA A 397 12.50 17.45 -8.23
N LYS A 398 11.44 16.69 -8.57
CA LYS A 398 10.52 17.00 -9.69
C LYS A 398 9.83 18.35 -9.52
N GLN A 399 9.60 18.77 -8.28
CA GLN A 399 9.02 20.07 -7.92
C GLN A 399 10.06 21.21 -7.82
N GLY A 400 11.33 20.95 -8.12
CA GLY A 400 12.41 21.95 -7.98
C GLY A 400 12.74 22.33 -6.54
N ALA A 401 12.25 21.56 -5.56
CA ALA A 401 12.30 21.86 -4.14
C ALA A 401 13.49 21.21 -3.39
N LEU A 402 14.49 20.69 -4.11
CA LEU A 402 15.73 20.14 -3.53
C LEU A 402 16.99 20.95 -3.88
N GLY A 403 16.89 22.28 -3.92
CA GLY A 403 18.08 23.14 -4.09
C GLY A 403 18.79 22.96 -5.44
N GLY A 404 18.03 22.69 -6.50
CA GLY A 404 18.52 22.50 -7.87
C GLY A 404 19.37 21.24 -8.05
N ALA A 405 20.13 21.19 -9.14
CA ALA A 405 20.94 20.02 -9.51
C ALA A 405 21.95 19.61 -8.43
N ALA A 406 22.55 20.57 -7.73
CA ALA A 406 23.52 20.29 -6.67
C ALA A 406 22.88 19.59 -5.46
N GLY A 407 21.69 20.02 -5.03
CA GLY A 407 21.01 19.37 -3.91
C GLY A 407 20.43 18.00 -4.30
N VAL A 408 19.97 17.83 -5.54
CA VAL A 408 19.59 16.50 -6.07
C VAL A 408 20.79 15.55 -6.11
N ALA A 409 21.95 16.01 -6.59
CA ALA A 409 23.16 15.20 -6.61
C ALA A 409 23.62 14.79 -5.20
N GLU A 410 23.57 15.71 -4.25
CA GLU A 410 23.89 15.42 -2.84
C GLU A 410 22.90 14.44 -2.22
N MET A 411 21.60 14.61 -2.48
CA MET A 411 20.57 13.67 -2.03
C MET A 411 20.82 12.26 -2.58
N ASN A 412 21.09 12.14 -3.88
CA ASN A 412 21.38 10.85 -4.51
C ASN A 412 22.63 10.18 -3.92
N ARG A 413 23.69 10.94 -3.63
CA ARG A 413 24.88 10.41 -2.92
C ARG A 413 24.52 9.84 -1.56
N LYS A 414 23.75 10.57 -0.75
CA LYS A 414 23.33 10.11 0.59
C LYS A 414 22.42 8.89 0.53
N LEU A 415 21.47 8.86 -0.41
CA LEU A 415 20.60 7.70 -0.65
C LEU A 415 21.41 6.48 -1.10
N ALA A 416 22.46 6.65 -1.91
CA ALA A 416 23.33 5.55 -2.28
C ALA A 416 24.06 4.95 -1.07
N THR A 417 24.54 5.79 -0.14
CA THR A 417 25.14 5.32 1.12
C THR A 417 24.14 4.55 1.99
N LEU A 418 22.91 5.05 2.12
CA LEU A 418 21.85 4.36 2.87
C LEU A 418 21.49 3.01 2.24
N ARG A 419 21.41 2.93 0.91
CA ARG A 419 21.14 1.69 0.20
C ARG A 419 22.18 0.61 0.51
N VAL A 420 23.46 0.96 0.59
CA VAL A 420 24.53 0.01 0.94
C VAL A 420 24.29 -0.61 2.32
N SER A 421 23.83 0.18 3.29
CA SER A 421 23.52 -0.34 4.63
C SER A 421 22.33 -1.31 4.68
N LEU A 422 21.50 -1.32 3.64
CA LEU A 422 20.33 -2.20 3.49
C LEU A 422 20.59 -3.35 2.49
N ALA A 423 21.82 -3.53 2.00
CA ALA A 423 22.10 -4.53 0.96
C ALA A 423 21.98 -5.98 1.46
N ASN A 424 22.10 -6.21 2.76
CA ASN A 424 21.98 -7.53 3.38
C ASN A 424 21.24 -7.37 4.72
N GLU A 425 20.05 -7.97 4.81
CA GLU A 425 19.21 -7.89 6.00
C GLU A 425 19.81 -8.59 7.22
N ASP A 426 20.56 -9.69 7.02
CA ASP A 426 21.22 -10.44 8.09
C ASP A 426 22.39 -9.65 8.70
N ALA A 427 23.04 -8.82 7.88
CA ALA A 427 24.18 -7.99 8.28
C ALA A 427 23.77 -6.56 8.68
N PHE A 428 22.47 -6.27 8.78
CA PHE A 428 21.96 -4.94 9.04
C PHE A 428 22.46 -4.36 10.38
N LYS A 429 22.91 -3.10 10.33
CA LYS A 429 23.40 -2.35 11.49
C LYS A 429 22.57 -1.08 11.70
N PRO A 430 21.67 -1.06 12.69
CA PRO A 430 20.80 0.09 12.97
C PRO A 430 21.52 1.42 13.10
N ASP A 431 22.65 1.46 13.82
CA ASP A 431 23.40 2.69 14.07
C ASP A 431 24.00 3.27 12.79
N VAL A 432 24.44 2.41 11.85
CA VAL A 432 24.97 2.86 10.55
C VAL A 432 23.87 3.53 9.74
N PHE A 433 22.68 2.92 9.69
CA PHE A 433 21.53 3.48 8.99
C PHE A 433 21.07 4.80 9.62
N ALA A 434 20.90 4.82 10.96
CA ALA A 434 20.48 6.00 11.70
C ALA A 434 21.46 7.18 11.54
N ASN A 435 22.78 6.93 11.57
CA ASN A 435 23.79 7.95 11.33
C ASN A 435 23.74 8.49 9.90
N GLY A 436 23.51 7.61 8.91
CA GLY A 436 23.31 8.02 7.52
C GLY A 436 22.12 8.96 7.35
N LEU A 437 21.00 8.67 8.04
CA LEU A 437 19.79 9.49 7.99
C LEU A 437 19.98 10.90 8.56
N GLN A 438 20.73 11.03 9.66
CA GLN A 438 21.00 12.34 10.26
C GLN A 438 21.71 13.29 9.27
N GLY A 439 22.56 12.74 8.40
CA GLY A 439 23.25 13.46 7.34
C GLY A 439 22.33 14.06 6.25
N LEU A 440 21.09 13.61 6.13
CA LEU A 440 20.10 14.11 5.15
C LEU A 440 19.49 15.45 5.56
N SER A 441 19.42 15.75 6.85
CA SER A 441 18.69 16.91 7.39
C SER A 441 19.08 18.24 6.72
N ARG A 442 20.38 18.45 6.49
CA ARG A 442 20.91 19.66 5.83
C ARG A 442 20.51 19.78 4.36
N THR A 443 20.26 18.66 3.68
CA THR A 443 19.86 18.61 2.26
C THR A 443 18.35 18.84 2.09
N ILE A 444 17.56 18.48 3.10
CA ILE A 444 16.09 18.60 3.09
C ILE A 444 15.64 20.00 3.49
N SER A 445 16.33 20.63 4.44
CA SER A 445 16.02 21.98 4.89
C SER A 445 16.14 22.99 3.74
N PRO A 446 15.24 23.99 3.65
CA PRO A 446 15.44 25.11 2.74
C PRO A 446 16.80 25.74 3.01
N LYS A 447 17.55 26.10 1.96
CA LYS A 447 18.68 27.00 2.15
C LYS A 447 18.09 28.34 2.62
N SER A 448 18.48 28.79 3.80
CA SER A 448 18.27 30.19 4.18
C SER A 448 18.99 31.04 3.14
N ASN A 449 18.23 31.87 2.41
CA ASN A 449 18.80 32.88 1.52
C ASN A 449 19.62 33.89 2.33
#